data_AF-A0A1H3HYX5-F1
#
_entry.id   AF-A0A1H3HYX5-F1
#
_cell.length_a   1.000
_cell.length_b   1.000
_cell.length_c   1.000
_cell.angle_alpha   90.00
_cell.angle_beta   90.00
_cell.angle_gamma   90.00
#
_symmetry.space_group_name_H-M   'P 1'
#
loop_
_entity.id
_entity.type
_entity.pdbx_description
1 polymer ?
#
loop_
_entity_poly.entity_id
_entity_poly.type
_entity_poly.pdbx_seq_one_letter_code
_entity_poly.pdbx_strand_id
1 'polypeptide(L)'
;MKFLGEGERKQKKKKPEYHRQWRKLHIGIDAETLQIRAVQLTTNNVSDSQVIGDLLDPIPQNEQIDSVYTDRAYDTKQCRQVIADRQAHVVTPPRRNAKP
;
A
#
# COMPACT_ATOMS: atom_id res chain seq x y z
N MET A 1 5.90 7.04 5.55
CA MET A 1 7.08 7.19 6.44
C MET A 1 7.80 8.48 6.09
N LYS A 2 8.15 9.32 7.08
CA LYS A 2 8.91 10.56 6.85
C LYS A 2 10.41 10.23 6.92
N PHE A 3 11.13 10.37 5.83
CA PHE A 3 12.60 10.47 5.88
C PHE A 3 12.92 11.94 6.10
N LEU A 4 13.18 12.33 7.34
CA LEU A 4 13.73 13.64 7.67
C LEU A 4 15.22 13.46 7.98
N GLY A 5 16.07 13.80 7.01
CA GLY A 5 17.38 14.36 7.34
C GLY A 5 17.15 15.72 8.00
N GLU A 6 17.83 15.95 9.13
CA GLU A 6 17.81 17.10 10.03
C GLU A 6 16.60 18.06 9.98
N GLY A 7 15.78 17.97 11.03
CA GLY A 7 15.00 19.12 11.51
C GLY A 7 13.50 18.96 11.33
N GLU A 8 12.93 18.17 12.23
CA GLU A 8 11.57 18.42 12.70
C GLU A 8 11.41 19.93 12.99
N ARG A 9 10.38 20.53 12.39
CA ARG A 9 9.96 21.93 12.59
C ARG A 9 11.07 22.99 12.39
N LYS A 10 11.48 23.22 11.13
CA LYS A 10 12.09 24.52 10.76
C LYS A 10 11.38 25.17 9.56
N GLN A 11 10.65 26.24 9.84
CA GLN A 11 10.29 27.25 8.84
C GLN A 11 11.59 28.01 8.50
N LYS A 12 12.31 27.61 7.45
CA LYS A 12 13.54 28.30 7.03
C LYS A 12 13.24 29.31 5.92
N LYS A 13 13.11 30.58 6.30
CA LYS A 13 13.30 31.71 5.40
C LYS A 13 14.79 31.72 4.98
N LYS A 14 15.11 31.64 3.68
CA LYS A 14 16.45 31.83 3.06
C LYS A 14 17.45 30.64 3.01
N LYS A 15 17.13 29.52 2.34
CA LYS A 15 18.14 28.56 1.81
C LYS A 15 17.69 27.96 0.47
N PRO A 16 18.61 27.49 -0.41
CA PRO A 16 18.25 26.88 -1.70
C PRO A 16 17.34 25.67 -1.50
N GLU A 17 16.33 25.59 -2.37
CA GLU A 17 15.15 24.74 -2.23
C GLU A 17 15.49 23.29 -2.58
N TYR A 18 15.73 22.45 -1.58
CA TYR A 18 15.58 21.00 -1.77
C TYR A 18 14.08 20.74 -1.92
N HIS A 19 13.62 20.43 -3.13
CA HIS A 19 12.22 20.10 -3.38
C HIS A 19 11.83 18.88 -2.53
N ARG A 20 10.83 19.06 -1.66
CA ARG A 20 10.26 17.97 -0.88
C ARG A 20 9.62 16.96 -1.82
N GLN A 21 10.17 15.75 -1.86
CA GLN A 21 9.55 14.63 -2.55
C GLN A 21 8.76 13.78 -1.55
N TRP A 22 7.46 13.65 -1.80
CA TRP A 22 6.64 12.65 -1.10
C TRP A 22 6.94 11.25 -1.64
N ARG A 23 6.76 10.23 -0.80
CA ARG A 23 6.77 8.81 -1.19
C ARG A 23 5.52 8.15 -0.63
N LYS A 24 5.05 7.11 -1.31
CA LYS A 24 3.91 6.30 -0.87
C LYS A 24 4.43 5.13 -0.03
N LEU A 25 3.75 4.86 1.08
CA LEU A 25 4.02 3.73 1.95
C LEU A 25 2.80 2.81 1.92
N HIS A 26 2.98 1.61 1.40
CA HIS A 26 1.98 0.55 1.33
C HIS A 26 2.26 -0.42 2.48
N ILE A 27 1.23 -0.80 3.24
CA ILE A 27 1.36 -1.66 4.42
C ILE A 27 0.28 -2.75 4.33
N GLY A 28 0.69 -4.01 4.45
CA GLY A 28 -0.19 -5.15 4.68
C GLY A 28 -0.23 -5.47 6.16
N ILE A 29 -1.44 -5.46 6.75
CA ILE A 29 -1.67 -5.75 8.17
C ILE A 29 -2.56 -6.98 8.25
N ASP A 30 -2.19 -7.91 9.12
CA ASP A 30 -2.99 -9.06 9.48
C ASP A 30 -4.19 -8.62 10.32
N ALA A 31 -5.40 -8.99 9.90
CA ALA A 31 -6.63 -8.50 10.51
C ALA A 31 -6.89 -9.08 11.92
N GLU A 32 -6.37 -10.28 12.21
CA GLU A 32 -6.61 -10.98 13.48
C GLU A 32 -5.58 -10.57 14.54
N THR A 33 -4.31 -10.56 14.15
CA THR A 33 -3.17 -10.33 15.04
C THR A 33 -2.73 -8.86 15.10
N LEU A 34 -3.21 -8.03 14.15
CA LEU A 34 -2.79 -6.65 13.94
C LEU A 34 -1.30 -6.48 13.64
N GLN A 35 -0.62 -7.56 13.27
CA GLN A 35 0.80 -7.53 12.91
C GLN A 35 0.98 -6.98 11.50
N ILE A 36 2.03 -6.17 11.31
CA ILE A 36 2.45 -5.76 9.97
C ILE A 36 3.11 -6.96 9.30
N ARG A 37 2.53 -7.44 8.20
CA ARG A 37 3.03 -8.61 7.46
C ARG A 37 3.86 -8.22 6.25
N ALA A 38 3.58 -7.05 5.68
CA ALA A 38 4.34 -6.54 4.57
C ALA A 38 4.37 -5.02 4.52
N VAL A 39 5.44 -4.48 3.94
CA VAL A 39 5.64 -3.04 3.75
C VAL A 39 6.32 -2.83 2.41
N GLN A 40 5.80 -1.90 1.61
CA GLN A 40 6.43 -1.50 0.35
C GLN A 40 6.45 0.02 0.23
N LEU A 41 7.62 0.59 -0.12
CA LEU A 41 7.81 2.02 -0.27
C LEU A 41 8.05 2.37 -1.74
N THR A 42 7.20 3.21 -2.32
CA THR A 42 7.27 3.59 -3.73
C THR A 42 7.36 5.10 -3.91
N THR A 43 7.85 5.52 -5.07
CA THR A 43 7.81 6.92 -5.51
C THR A 43 6.39 7.30 -5.97
N ASN A 44 6.06 8.59 -5.99
CA ASN A 44 4.69 9.03 -6.29
C ASN A 44 4.19 8.69 -7.70
N ASN A 45 5.10 8.40 -8.63
CA ASN A 45 4.77 8.03 -10.02
C ASN A 45 4.36 6.56 -10.19
N VAL A 46 4.48 5.73 -9.15
CA VAL A 46 4.02 4.34 -9.18
C VAL A 46 2.53 4.30 -8.85
N SER A 47 1.74 3.63 -9.69
CA SER A 47 0.32 3.40 -9.43
C SER A 47 0.14 2.37 -8.33
N ASP A 48 -0.83 2.56 -7.44
CA ASP A 48 -1.05 1.66 -6.30
C ASP A 48 -1.35 0.22 -6.77
N SER A 49 -2.06 0.09 -7.90
CA SER A 49 -2.36 -1.19 -8.53
C SER A 49 -1.14 -2.01 -8.95
N GLN A 50 0.00 -1.36 -9.22
CA GLN A 50 1.23 -2.04 -9.64
C GLN A 50 2.00 -2.63 -8.45
N VAL A 51 1.69 -2.20 -7.23
CA VAL A 51 2.49 -2.49 -6.03
C VAL A 51 2.07 -3.79 -5.35
N ILE A 52 0.89 -4.33 -5.67
CA ILE A 52 0.30 -5.41 -4.88
C ILE A 52 1.09 -6.73 -4.93
N GLY A 53 1.77 -7.03 -6.04
CA GLY A 53 2.68 -8.18 -6.13
C GLY A 53 3.83 -8.05 -5.15
N ASP A 54 4.65 -7.01 -5.34
CA ASP A 54 5.77 -6.68 -4.46
C ASP A 54 5.37 -6.55 -2.99
N LEU A 55 4.15 -6.09 -2.71
CA LEU A 55 3.63 -5.97 -1.36
C LEU A 55 3.28 -7.34 -0.74
N LEU A 56 2.86 -8.33 -1.52
CA LEU A 56 2.52 -9.67 -1.00
C LEU A 56 3.72 -10.62 -0.98
N ASP A 57 4.78 -10.35 -1.73
CA ASP A 57 6.01 -11.16 -1.78
C ASP A 57 6.65 -11.47 -0.42
N PRO A 58 6.65 -10.56 0.58
CA PRO A 58 7.19 -10.88 1.91
C PRO A 58 6.37 -11.92 2.69
N ILE A 59 5.11 -12.16 2.31
CA ILE A 59 4.25 -13.13 2.97
C ILE A 59 4.56 -14.51 2.39
N PRO A 60 5.02 -15.48 3.20
CA PRO A 60 5.39 -16.82 2.73
C PRO A 60 4.28 -17.49 1.91
N GLN A 61 4.65 -18.19 0.83
CA GLN A 61 3.66 -18.84 -0.05
C GLN A 61 2.85 -19.93 0.65
N ASN A 62 3.46 -20.63 1.62
CA ASN A 62 2.79 -21.65 2.44
C ASN A 62 1.83 -21.06 3.48
N GLU A 63 1.86 -19.74 3.67
CA GLU A 63 0.89 -19.05 4.50
C GLU A 63 -0.33 -18.67 3.65
N GLN A 64 -1.48 -19.16 4.09
CA GLN A 64 -2.76 -18.92 3.42
C GLN A 64 -3.26 -17.51 3.74
N ILE A 65 -3.69 -16.80 2.70
CA ILE A 65 -4.36 -15.51 2.82
C ILE A 65 -5.82 -15.75 2.48
N ASP A 66 -6.73 -15.62 3.45
CA ASP A 66 -8.15 -15.87 3.19
C ASP A 66 -8.78 -14.73 2.38
N SER A 67 -8.50 -13.49 2.77
CA SER A 67 -9.03 -12.31 2.09
C SER A 67 -8.08 -11.13 2.14
N VAL A 68 -8.13 -10.32 1.09
CA VAL A 68 -7.34 -9.10 0.93
C VAL A 68 -8.30 -7.92 0.85
N TYR A 69 -8.32 -7.11 1.91
CA TYR A 69 -9.08 -5.88 1.98
C TYR A 69 -8.28 -4.75 1.35
N THR A 70 -8.80 -4.19 0.27
CA THR A 70 -8.14 -3.10 -0.46
C THR A 70 -9.14 -2.04 -0.88
N ASP A 71 -8.67 -0.82 -1.08
CA ASP A 71 -9.50 0.22 -1.66
C ASP A 71 -9.66 0.01 -3.19
N ARG A 72 -10.40 0.93 -3.82
CA ARG A 72 -10.68 0.86 -5.25
C ARG A 72 -9.44 1.09 -6.13
N ALA A 73 -8.35 1.67 -5.61
CA ALA A 73 -7.12 1.85 -6.38
C ALA A 73 -6.49 0.50 -6.77
N TYR A 74 -6.75 -0.55 -5.98
CA TYR A 74 -6.34 -1.93 -6.27
C TYR A 74 -7.40 -2.74 -7.02
N ASP A 75 -8.53 -2.16 -7.41
CA ASP A 75 -9.63 -2.88 -8.05
C ASP A 75 -9.40 -3.09 -9.57
N THR A 76 -8.20 -3.51 -9.95
CA THR A 76 -7.80 -3.77 -11.35
C THR A 76 -7.77 -5.27 -11.67
N LYS A 77 -7.76 -5.64 -12.96
CA LYS A 77 -7.65 -7.06 -13.34
C LYS A 77 -6.34 -7.68 -12.87
N GLN A 78 -5.24 -6.93 -12.98
CA GLN A 78 -3.91 -7.39 -12.57
C GLN A 78 -3.88 -7.69 -11.06
N CYS A 79 -4.39 -6.78 -10.23
CA CYS A 79 -4.44 -7.01 -8.79
C CYS A 79 -5.30 -8.21 -8.42
N ARG A 80 -6.47 -8.36 -9.06
CA ARG A 80 -7.34 -9.53 -8.85
C ARG A 80 -6.64 -10.83 -9.21
N GLN A 81 -5.84 -10.84 -10.28
CA GLN A 81 -5.07 -12.03 -10.66
C GLN A 81 -4.00 -12.37 -9.61
N VAL A 82 -3.21 -11.40 -9.17
CA VAL A 82 -2.19 -11.60 -8.12
C VAL A 82 -2.80 -12.16 -6.84
N ILE A 83 -3.96 -11.64 -6.42
CA ILE A 83 -4.67 -12.12 -5.23
C ILE A 83 -5.26 -13.53 -5.47
N ALA A 84 -5.80 -13.79 -6.65
CA ALA A 84 -6.32 -15.12 -7.03
C ALA A 84 -5.21 -16.18 -7.12
N ASP A 85 -3.99 -15.80 -7.54
CA ASP A 85 -2.82 -16.68 -7.57
C ASP A 85 -2.39 -17.09 -6.14
N ARG A 86 -2.69 -16.24 -5.15
CA ARG A 86 -2.56 -16.56 -3.70
C ARG A 86 -3.79 -17.28 -3.14
N GLN A 87 -4.76 -17.63 -3.98
CA GLN A 87 -6.04 -18.27 -3.63
C GLN A 87 -6.87 -17.46 -2.63
N ALA A 88 -6.66 -16.14 -2.58
CA ALA A 88 -7.32 -15.23 -1.66
C ALA A 88 -8.55 -14.55 -2.29
N HIS A 89 -9.50 -14.14 -1.44
CA HIS A 89 -10.65 -13.35 -1.87
C HIS A 89 -10.36 -11.85 -1.84
N VAL A 90 -10.70 -11.12 -2.91
CA VAL A 90 -10.68 -9.64 -2.91
C VAL A 90 -11.91 -9.10 -2.18
N VAL A 91 -11.68 -8.19 -1.24
CA VAL A 91 -12.75 -7.39 -0.61
C VAL A 91 -12.48 -5.91 -0.85
N THR A 92 -13.29 -5.29 -1.72
CA THR A 92 -13.27 -3.85 -1.96
C THR A 92 -14.54 -3.23 -1.39
N PRO A 93 -14.45 -2.26 -0.45
CA PRO A 93 -15.62 -1.69 0.17
C PRO A 93 -16.51 -0.98 -0.87
N PRO A 94 -17.85 -1.12 -0.76
CA PRO A 94 -18.78 -0.49 -1.68
C PRO A 94 -18.65 1.04 -1.61
N ARG A 95 -18.94 1.70 -2.74
CA ARG A 95 -19.00 3.18 -2.76
C ARG A 95 -20.10 3.64 -1.80
N ARG A 96 -19.89 4.79 -1.16
CA ARG A 96 -20.90 5.43 -0.29
C ARG A 96 -22.30 5.52 -0.92
N ASN A 97 -22.39 5.60 -2.26
CA ASN A 97 -23.63 5.69 -3.02
C ASN A 97 -23.92 4.45 -3.88
N ALA A 98 -23.28 3.31 -3.62
CA ALA A 98 -23.60 2.07 -4.30
C ALA A 98 -25.01 1.62 -3.88
N LYS A 99 -25.90 1.44 -4.85
CA LYS A 99 -27.21 0.81 -4.64
C LYS A 99 -27.06 -0.71 -4.81
N PRO A 100 -27.83 -1.51 -4.05
CA PRO A 100 -27.88 -2.96 -4.23
C PRO A 100 -28.40 -3.36 -5.60
#